data_AF-A0A968MRI6-F1
#
_entry.id   AF-A0A968MRI6-F1
#
_cell.length_a   1.000
_cell.length_b   1.000
_cell.length_c   1.000
_cell.angle_alpha   90.00
_cell.angle_beta   90.00
_cell.angle_gamma   90.00
#
_symmetry.space_group_name_H-M   'P 1'
#
loop_
_entity.id
_entity.type
_entity.pdbx_description
1 polymer ?
#
loop_
_entity_poly.entity_id
_entity_poly.type
_entity_poly.pdbx_seq_one_letter_code
_entity_poly.pdbx_strand_id
1 'polypeptide(L)'
;MLLTSSVLIFFSCTPYNKIDVARSSATGGGPQTIIYSLPKTRIDINIQVTRTTTKAGPYAAYAEKYLTLKDVPVSDSETYEISNISIAPVNEPDPEQFYAITFKTYPANLDRLFAMTNQGLMLDLQNNWKGVSREIPSSQKEIAFPRSIYEPNIEEKTDTFYKTILTDASFVKVPIYKKSMDIKKEEDKAKDMADLILKLRKRRLKLMMGDYDYHPDGGALKVIVEELGKQEEELMSHFTGIK
;
A
#
# COMPACT_ATOMS: atom_id res chain seq x y z
N MET A 1 -43.42 -53.33 78.15
CA MET A 1 -42.13 -52.68 77.85
C MET A 1 -42.27 -52.04 76.46
N LEU A 2 -42.72 -50.79 76.41
CA LEU A 2 -43.00 -50.06 75.17
C LEU A 2 -41.71 -49.37 74.70
N LEU A 3 -41.23 -49.74 73.52
CA LEU A 3 -40.02 -49.19 72.91
C LEU A 3 -40.44 -48.06 71.96
N THR A 4 -40.30 -46.80 72.39
CA THR A 4 -40.54 -45.63 71.55
C THR A 4 -39.34 -45.40 70.64
N SER A 5 -39.49 -45.74 69.35
CA SER A 5 -38.51 -45.41 68.32
C SER A 5 -38.69 -43.95 67.90
N SER A 6 -37.73 -43.11 68.25
CA SER A 6 -37.72 -41.68 67.90
C SER A 6 -37.05 -41.50 66.54
N VAL A 7 -37.82 -41.16 65.52
CA VAL A 7 -37.33 -40.87 64.16
C VAL A 7 -36.89 -39.41 64.10
N LEU A 8 -35.59 -39.19 63.98
CA LEU A 8 -34.96 -37.88 63.84
C LEU A 8 -34.81 -37.55 62.35
N ILE A 9 -35.69 -36.68 61.83
CA ILE A 9 -35.63 -36.21 60.44
C ILE A 9 -34.73 -34.98 60.39
N PHE A 10 -33.52 -35.15 59.86
CA PHE A 10 -32.62 -34.03 59.54
C PHE A 10 -33.06 -33.38 58.23
N PHE A 11 -33.73 -32.23 58.34
CA PHE A 11 -33.92 -31.33 57.19
C PHE A 11 -32.62 -30.57 56.91
N SER A 12 -31.86 -31.01 55.91
CA SER A 12 -30.74 -30.22 55.38
C SER A 12 -31.29 -29.09 54.51
N CYS A 13 -31.43 -27.90 55.09
CA CYS A 13 -31.69 -26.69 54.32
C CYS A 13 -30.35 -26.20 53.74
N THR A 14 -30.10 -26.41 52.45
CA THR A 14 -28.95 -25.80 51.77
C THR A 14 -29.20 -24.29 51.65
N PRO A 15 -28.27 -23.42 52.08
CA PRO A 15 -28.44 -21.98 51.93
C PRO A 15 -28.41 -21.59 50.44
N TYR A 16 -29.48 -20.93 49.97
CA TYR A 16 -29.52 -20.30 48.65
C TYR A 16 -28.93 -18.89 48.76
N ASN A 17 -27.78 -18.66 48.11
CA ASN A 17 -27.15 -17.35 48.08
C ASN A 17 -27.83 -16.48 47.02
N LYS A 18 -28.56 -15.45 47.46
CA LYS A 18 -29.12 -14.41 46.60
C LYS A 18 -28.06 -13.34 46.35
N ILE A 19 -27.78 -13.06 45.08
CA ILE A 19 -26.92 -11.95 44.66
C ILE A 19 -27.83 -10.79 44.26
N ASP A 20 -27.72 -9.65 44.93
CA ASP A 20 -28.49 -8.45 44.59
C ASP A 20 -27.76 -7.67 43.49
N VAL A 21 -28.48 -7.42 42.39
CA VAL A 21 -27.99 -6.67 41.23
C VAL A 21 -28.87 -5.43 41.06
N ALA A 22 -28.24 -4.27 40.98
CA ALA A 22 -28.92 -2.99 40.79
C ALA A 22 -28.35 -2.25 39.56
N ARG A 23 -29.16 -1.43 38.90
CA ARG A 23 -28.68 -0.55 37.83
C ARG A 23 -27.77 0.52 38.43
N SER A 24 -26.64 0.82 37.80
CA SER A 24 -25.65 1.78 38.29
C SER A 24 -25.12 2.68 37.17
N SER A 25 -24.34 3.70 37.53
CA SER A 25 -23.49 4.45 36.59
C SER A 25 -22.14 3.75 36.40
N ALA A 26 -21.41 4.10 35.35
CA ALA A 26 -20.07 3.57 35.05
C ALA A 26 -19.03 3.85 36.17
N THR A 27 -19.26 4.89 36.97
CA THR A 27 -18.42 5.32 38.08
C THR A 27 -19.27 5.47 39.35
N GLY A 28 -18.75 5.00 40.50
CA GLY A 28 -19.40 5.18 41.81
C GLY A 28 -19.62 3.93 42.67
N GLY A 29 -18.79 2.89 42.57
CA GLY A 29 -18.91 1.68 43.40
C GLY A 29 -18.40 1.87 44.84
N GLY A 30 -19.12 1.36 45.84
CA GLY A 30 -18.64 1.26 47.22
C GLY A 30 -17.58 0.15 47.41
N PRO A 31 -16.95 0.02 48.60
CA PRO A 31 -15.80 -0.86 48.85
C PRO A 31 -16.06 -2.38 48.67
N GLN A 32 -17.29 -2.78 48.36
CA GLN A 32 -17.69 -4.18 48.13
C GLN A 32 -18.63 -4.31 46.91
N THR A 33 -18.48 -3.42 45.93
CA THR A 33 -19.32 -3.38 44.74
C THR A 33 -18.50 -3.61 43.48
N ILE A 34 -18.96 -4.52 42.62
CA ILE A 34 -18.42 -4.68 41.27
C ILE A 34 -19.38 -4.03 40.29
N ILE A 35 -18.87 -3.18 39.41
CA ILE A 35 -19.66 -2.60 38.32
C ILE A 35 -19.30 -3.31 37.02
N TYR A 36 -20.31 -3.75 36.29
CA TYR A 36 -20.15 -4.35 34.97
C TYR A 36 -21.17 -3.77 33.98
N SER A 37 -20.85 -3.87 32.71
CA SER A 37 -21.72 -3.50 31.60
C SER A 37 -22.26 -4.73 30.90
N LEU A 38 -23.47 -4.64 30.34
CA LEU A 38 -23.94 -5.64 29.39
C LEU A 38 -23.26 -5.41 28.03
N PRO A 39 -22.91 -6.49 27.31
CA PRO A 39 -22.31 -6.38 26.00
C PRO A 39 -23.35 -5.89 24.98
N LYS A 40 -22.95 -4.94 24.15
CA LYS A 40 -23.63 -4.53 22.92
C LYS A 40 -22.83 -5.02 21.73
N THR A 41 -23.53 -5.55 20.72
CA THR A 41 -22.87 -6.04 19.51
C THR A 41 -22.68 -4.90 18.52
N ARG A 42 -21.43 -4.62 18.17
CA ARG A 42 -21.02 -3.77 17.06
C ARG A 42 -20.55 -4.66 15.90
N ILE A 43 -20.85 -4.26 14.67
CA ILE A 43 -20.38 -4.98 13.48
C ILE A 43 -19.18 -4.20 12.92
N ASP A 44 -18.00 -4.80 12.96
CA ASP A 44 -16.80 -4.23 12.37
C ASP A 44 -16.67 -4.73 10.92
N ILE A 45 -16.74 -3.80 9.97
CA ILE A 45 -16.58 -4.06 8.54
C ILE A 45 -15.19 -3.56 8.12
N ASN A 46 -14.32 -4.48 7.72
CA ASN A 46 -12.99 -4.20 7.21
C ASN A 46 -12.99 -4.40 5.69
N ILE A 47 -12.73 -3.33 4.95
CA ILE A 47 -12.66 -3.35 3.48
C ILE A 47 -11.21 -3.08 3.10
N GLN A 48 -10.60 -4.01 2.38
CA GLN A 48 -9.30 -3.83 1.73
C GLN A 48 -9.54 -3.44 0.28
N VAL A 49 -8.93 -2.32 -0.13
CA VAL A 49 -9.02 -1.79 -1.49
C VAL A 49 -7.61 -1.69 -2.06
N THR A 50 -7.39 -2.33 -3.19
CA THR A 50 -6.18 -2.20 -3.98
C THR A 50 -6.38 -1.04 -4.95
N ARG A 51 -5.62 0.04 -4.77
CA ARG A 51 -5.51 1.13 -5.73
C ARG A 51 -4.32 0.86 -6.64
N THR A 52 -4.58 0.80 -7.93
CA THR A 52 -3.55 0.67 -8.97
C THR A 52 -3.50 1.98 -9.75
N THR A 53 -2.38 2.70 -9.67
CA THR A 53 -2.17 3.96 -10.39
C THR A 53 -1.18 3.72 -11.51
N THR A 54 -1.67 3.73 -12.75
CA THR A 54 -0.81 3.62 -13.94
C THR A 54 -0.55 5.02 -14.49
N LYS A 55 0.73 5.40 -14.54
CA LYS A 55 1.18 6.63 -15.20
C LYS A 55 1.74 6.29 -16.58
N ALA A 56 1.22 6.95 -17.61
CA ALA A 56 1.69 6.76 -18.97
C ALA A 56 3.09 7.33 -19.14
N GLY A 57 3.93 6.64 -19.91
CA GLY A 57 5.25 7.15 -20.27
C GLY A 57 5.13 8.33 -21.26
N PRO A 58 6.05 9.31 -21.25
CA PRO A 58 6.01 10.46 -22.15
C PRO A 58 6.03 10.07 -23.64
N TYR A 59 6.59 8.91 -23.98
CA TYR A 59 6.69 8.42 -25.37
C TYR A 59 5.76 7.23 -25.66
N ALA A 60 4.77 6.98 -24.80
CA ALA A 60 3.83 5.87 -24.93
C ALA A 60 3.11 5.84 -26.29
N ALA A 61 2.74 7.01 -26.83
CA ALA A 61 2.09 7.12 -28.14
C ALA A 61 2.96 6.61 -29.31
N TYR A 62 4.28 6.57 -29.13
CA TYR A 62 5.24 6.14 -30.16
C TYR A 62 5.80 4.73 -29.93
N ALA A 63 5.37 4.05 -28.86
CA ALA A 63 5.87 2.73 -28.48
C ALA A 63 5.60 1.67 -29.55
N GLU A 64 4.41 1.69 -30.17
CA GLU A 64 4.08 0.76 -31.26
C GLU A 64 4.93 1.07 -32.51
N LYS A 65 5.09 2.35 -32.85
CA LYS A 65 5.80 2.80 -34.06
C LYS A 65 7.29 2.41 -34.05
N TYR A 66 7.98 2.63 -32.93
CA TYR A 66 9.43 2.44 -32.87
C TYR A 66 9.86 1.13 -32.21
N LEU A 67 9.07 0.59 -31.27
CA LEU A 67 9.41 -0.60 -30.50
C LEU A 67 8.45 -1.78 -30.76
N THR A 68 7.41 -1.61 -31.57
CA THR A 68 6.39 -2.64 -31.86
C THR A 68 5.70 -3.16 -30.59
N LEU A 69 5.65 -2.33 -29.54
CA LEU A 69 4.98 -2.66 -28.28
C LEU A 69 3.48 -2.38 -28.45
N LYS A 70 2.67 -3.42 -28.25
CA LYS A 70 1.22 -3.33 -28.19
C LYS A 70 0.77 -3.28 -26.74
N ASP A 71 -0.44 -2.75 -26.51
CA ASP A 71 -1.07 -2.67 -25.18
C ASP A 71 -0.33 -1.81 -24.14
N VAL A 72 0.29 -0.71 -24.61
CA VAL A 72 0.94 0.29 -23.76
C VAL A 72 -0.07 1.34 -23.29
N PRO A 73 -0.09 1.72 -22.00
CA PRO A 73 -0.98 2.77 -21.50
C PRO A 73 -0.56 4.14 -22.07
N VAL A 74 -1.41 4.71 -22.91
CA VAL A 74 -1.18 6.03 -23.55
C VAL A 74 -1.59 7.19 -22.63
N SER A 75 -2.49 6.95 -21.67
CA SER A 75 -2.96 7.94 -20.71
C SER A 75 -2.91 7.43 -19.28
N ASP A 76 -2.74 8.35 -18.33
CA ASP A 76 -2.84 8.06 -16.91
C ASP A 76 -4.19 7.42 -16.57
N SER A 77 -4.16 6.41 -15.70
CA SER A 77 -5.36 5.77 -15.21
C SER A 77 -5.22 5.35 -13.76
N GLU A 78 -6.34 5.33 -13.06
CA GLU A 78 -6.43 4.87 -11.68
C GLU A 78 -7.57 3.87 -11.59
N THR A 79 -7.28 2.69 -11.07
CA THR A 79 -8.27 1.64 -10.88
C THR A 79 -8.31 1.24 -9.40
N TYR A 80 -9.52 1.07 -8.90
CA TYR A 80 -9.78 0.66 -7.52
C TYR A 80 -10.48 -0.67 -7.55
N GLU A 81 -9.89 -1.65 -6.89
CA GLU A 81 -10.45 -2.99 -6.77
C GLU A 81 -10.60 -3.32 -5.29
N ILE A 82 -11.78 -3.77 -4.89
CA ILE A 82 -12.00 -4.26 -3.54
C ILE A 82 -11.38 -5.65 -3.48
N SER A 83 -10.25 -5.79 -2.79
CA SER A 83 -9.52 -7.05 -2.69
C SER A 83 -10.10 -7.96 -1.61
N ASN A 84 -10.64 -7.40 -0.54
CA ASN A 84 -11.22 -8.19 0.54
C ASN A 84 -12.28 -7.40 1.32
N ILE A 85 -13.31 -8.11 1.77
CA ILE A 85 -14.30 -7.61 2.73
C ILE A 85 -14.38 -8.62 3.87
N SER A 86 -14.04 -8.20 5.07
CA SER A 86 -14.15 -9.00 6.30
C SER A 86 -15.13 -8.35 7.26
N ILE A 87 -16.12 -9.12 7.70
CA ILE A 87 -17.17 -8.67 8.62
C ILE A 87 -17.07 -9.51 9.88
N ALA A 88 -16.90 -8.86 11.02
CA ALA A 88 -16.82 -9.53 12.32
C ALA A 88 -17.73 -8.85 13.35
N PRO A 89 -18.56 -9.60 14.09
CA PRO A 89 -19.24 -9.06 15.26
C PRO A 89 -18.23 -8.89 16.40
N VAL A 90 -18.25 -7.72 17.03
CA VAL A 90 -17.42 -7.37 18.18
C VAL A 90 -18.33 -6.92 19.32
N ASN A 91 -18.02 -7.36 20.54
CA ASN A 91 -18.76 -6.95 21.72
C ASN A 91 -18.11 -5.72 22.33
N GLU A 92 -18.88 -4.66 22.54
CA GLU A 92 -18.48 -3.45 23.26
C GLU A 92 -19.36 -3.24 24.50
N PRO A 93 -18.85 -2.63 25.58
CA PRO A 93 -19.67 -2.20 26.72
C PRO A 93 -20.82 -1.28 26.28
N ASP A 94 -22.04 -1.59 26.68
CA ASP A 94 -23.17 -0.67 26.47
C ASP A 94 -23.14 0.46 27.51
N PRO A 95 -23.00 1.74 27.09
CA PRO A 95 -22.99 2.86 28.03
C PRO A 95 -24.32 3.05 28.79
N GLU A 96 -25.43 2.51 28.29
CA GLU A 96 -26.76 2.66 28.92
C GLU A 96 -27.06 1.54 29.95
N GLN A 97 -26.31 0.45 29.91
CA GLN A 97 -26.61 -0.80 30.63
C GLN A 97 -25.48 -1.17 31.60
N PHE A 98 -25.29 -0.35 32.62
CA PHE A 98 -24.40 -0.64 33.74
C PHE A 98 -25.16 -1.18 34.95
N TYR A 99 -24.54 -2.17 35.60
CA TYR A 99 -25.09 -2.85 36.76
C TYR A 99 -24.01 -3.02 37.83
N ALA A 100 -24.45 -2.91 39.09
CA ALA A 100 -23.63 -3.07 40.27
C ALA A 100 -24.06 -4.34 41.02
N ILE A 101 -23.08 -5.18 41.35
CA ILE A 101 -23.24 -6.31 42.25
C ILE A 101 -22.65 -5.91 43.61
N THR A 102 -23.49 -5.88 44.65
CA THR A 102 -23.04 -5.58 46.01
C THR A 102 -22.92 -6.86 46.82
N PHE A 103 -21.72 -7.13 47.34
CA PHE A 103 -21.47 -8.28 48.20
C PHE A 103 -21.59 -7.88 49.67
N LYS A 104 -22.09 -8.79 50.51
CA LYS A 104 -22.03 -8.65 51.98
C LYS A 104 -20.63 -8.95 52.53
N THR A 105 -19.88 -9.78 51.80
CA THR A 105 -18.49 -10.15 52.09
C THR A 105 -17.79 -10.32 50.75
N TYR A 106 -16.73 -9.53 50.52
CA TYR A 106 -16.01 -9.54 49.25
C TYR A 106 -15.30 -10.90 49.07
N PRO A 107 -15.59 -11.65 47.98
CA PRO A 107 -14.99 -12.97 47.79
C PRO A 107 -13.50 -12.84 47.44
N ALA A 108 -12.65 -13.62 48.11
CA ALA A 108 -11.19 -13.58 47.90
C ALA A 108 -10.74 -14.09 46.51
N ASN A 109 -11.59 -14.82 45.79
CA ASN A 109 -11.29 -15.43 44.48
C ASN A 109 -12.03 -14.74 43.32
N LEU A 110 -12.32 -13.45 43.45
CA LEU A 110 -13.17 -12.70 42.53
C LEU A 110 -12.63 -12.69 41.10
N ASP A 111 -11.31 -12.54 40.93
CA ASP A 111 -10.64 -12.54 39.63
C ASP A 111 -10.79 -13.88 38.87
N ARG A 112 -11.10 -14.97 39.58
CA ARG A 112 -11.38 -16.28 39.00
C ARG A 112 -12.86 -16.50 38.71
N LEU A 113 -13.75 -15.80 39.41
CA LEU A 113 -15.20 -15.91 39.23
C LEU A 113 -15.70 -14.98 38.13
N PHE A 114 -15.09 -13.80 38.02
CA PHE A 114 -15.49 -12.74 37.11
C PHE A 114 -14.25 -12.16 36.43
N ALA A 115 -13.89 -12.73 35.28
CA ALA A 115 -12.91 -12.09 34.41
C ALA A 115 -13.57 -10.87 33.74
N MET A 116 -12.90 -9.72 33.74
CA MET A 116 -13.43 -8.49 33.15
C MET A 116 -12.39 -7.87 32.22
N THR A 117 -12.87 -7.20 31.18
CA THR A 117 -12.01 -6.32 30.38
C THR A 117 -11.74 -5.03 31.16
N ASN A 118 -10.67 -4.32 30.80
CA ASN A 118 -10.37 -2.98 31.33
C ASN A 118 -11.50 -1.95 31.09
N GLN A 119 -12.49 -2.29 30.25
CA GLN A 119 -13.63 -1.46 29.90
C GLN A 119 -14.92 -1.88 30.67
N GLY A 120 -14.81 -2.80 31.63
CA GLY A 120 -15.95 -3.22 32.47
C GLY A 120 -16.91 -4.20 31.79
N LEU A 121 -16.45 -4.91 30.75
CA LEU A 121 -17.22 -5.99 30.11
C LEU A 121 -16.89 -7.31 30.80
N MET A 122 -17.93 -8.03 31.21
CA MET A 122 -17.80 -9.32 31.87
C MET A 122 -17.45 -10.39 30.83
N LEU A 123 -16.25 -10.95 30.91
CA LEU A 123 -15.80 -12.06 30.07
C LEU A 123 -16.40 -13.37 30.61
N ASP A 124 -16.61 -14.34 29.70
CA ASP A 124 -17.08 -15.68 30.04
C ASP A 124 -16.27 -16.28 31.21
N LEU A 125 -16.90 -17.12 32.03
CA LEU A 125 -16.29 -17.77 33.21
C LEU A 125 -15.03 -18.58 32.86
N GLN A 126 -14.83 -18.91 31.58
CA GLN A 126 -13.68 -19.66 31.06
C GLN A 126 -12.56 -18.78 30.48
N ASN A 127 -12.73 -17.45 30.46
CA ASN A 127 -11.69 -16.47 30.08
C ASN A 127 -11.01 -16.70 28.70
N ASN A 128 -11.78 -17.17 27.71
CA ASN A 128 -11.27 -17.56 26.37
C ASN A 128 -11.07 -16.39 25.38
N TRP A 129 -10.93 -15.15 25.86
CA TRP A 129 -10.82 -13.97 24.98
C TRP A 129 -9.47 -13.91 24.26
N LYS A 130 -9.48 -14.08 22.94
CA LYS A 130 -8.30 -13.85 22.08
C LYS A 130 -8.37 -12.45 21.50
N GLY A 131 -7.50 -11.56 21.98
CA GLY A 131 -7.36 -10.21 21.46
C GLY A 131 -7.04 -10.24 19.96
N VAL A 132 -7.85 -9.55 19.17
CA VAL A 132 -7.58 -9.35 17.74
C VAL A 132 -6.64 -8.16 17.62
N SER A 133 -5.35 -8.43 17.38
CA SER A 133 -4.39 -7.40 17.02
C SER A 133 -4.64 -6.94 15.58
N ARG A 134 -4.91 -5.65 15.41
CA ARG A 134 -5.14 -5.02 14.11
C ARG A 134 -3.81 -4.53 13.56
N GLU A 135 -3.26 -5.23 12.57
CA GLU A 135 -2.17 -4.68 11.77
C GLU A 135 -2.76 -3.78 10.68
N ILE A 136 -2.24 -2.56 10.60
CA ILE A 136 -2.60 -1.57 9.58
C ILE A 136 -1.47 -1.62 8.54
N PRO A 137 -1.68 -2.22 7.36
CA PRO A 137 -0.71 -2.10 6.29
C PRO A 137 -0.84 -0.70 5.68
N SER A 138 0.10 0.18 5.99
CA SER A 138 0.28 1.45 5.29
C SER A 138 1.67 1.50 4.68
N SER A 139 1.78 1.20 3.39
CA SER A 139 2.92 1.63 2.58
C SER A 139 2.38 2.11 1.25
N GLN A 140 2.23 3.43 1.14
CA GLN A 140 1.99 4.08 -0.13
C GLN A 140 3.37 4.48 -0.66
N LYS A 141 3.90 3.73 -1.63
CA LYS A 141 5.12 4.12 -2.35
C LYS A 141 4.76 5.24 -3.33
N GLU A 142 5.45 6.36 -3.21
CA GLU A 142 5.40 7.44 -4.18
C GLU A 142 6.14 6.96 -5.44
N ILE A 143 5.44 6.88 -6.56
CA ILE A 143 6.00 6.43 -7.84
C ILE A 143 6.30 7.67 -8.67
N ALA A 144 7.59 7.95 -8.87
CA ALA A 144 8.06 9.01 -9.75
C ALA A 144 8.89 8.40 -10.87
N PHE A 145 8.74 8.91 -12.09
CA PHE A 145 9.62 8.52 -13.19
C PHE A 145 11.06 8.96 -12.86
N PRO A 146 12.07 8.10 -13.08
CA PRO A 146 13.44 8.52 -13.01
C PRO A 146 13.68 9.64 -14.04
N ARG A 147 14.39 10.68 -13.60
CA ARG A 147 14.65 11.87 -14.41
C ARG A 147 15.69 11.49 -15.47
N SER A 148 15.27 11.34 -16.72
CA SER A 148 16.19 11.03 -17.82
C SER A 148 17.33 12.06 -17.87
N ILE A 149 18.54 11.61 -17.59
CA ILE A 149 19.77 12.43 -17.56
C ILE A 149 20.30 12.67 -18.99
N TYR A 150 19.76 11.98 -19.99
CA TYR A 150 20.53 11.68 -21.19
C TYR A 150 20.29 12.56 -22.42
N GLU A 151 19.38 13.54 -22.40
CA GLU A 151 19.12 14.31 -23.63
C GLU A 151 18.99 15.83 -23.40
N PRO A 152 19.87 16.65 -24.02
CA PRO A 152 19.59 18.07 -24.14
C PRO A 152 18.33 18.25 -24.99
N ASN A 153 17.37 19.04 -24.50
CA ASN A 153 16.10 19.32 -25.18
C ASN A 153 16.24 20.20 -26.44
N ILE A 154 17.47 20.48 -26.88
CA ILE A 154 17.81 21.51 -27.86
C ILE A 154 18.45 20.87 -29.09
N GLU A 155 18.00 21.27 -30.27
CA GLU A 155 18.57 20.91 -31.57
C GLU A 155 19.12 22.16 -32.26
N GLU A 156 20.28 22.02 -32.92
CA GLU A 156 20.86 23.09 -33.73
C GLU A 156 20.31 23.01 -35.16
N LYS A 157 19.43 23.95 -35.52
CA LYS A 157 18.88 24.05 -36.86
C LYS A 157 19.65 25.10 -37.67
N THR A 158 19.99 24.77 -38.91
CA THR A 158 20.64 25.71 -39.83
C THR A 158 19.61 26.28 -40.79
N ASP A 159 19.20 27.52 -40.56
CA ASP A 159 18.29 28.23 -41.45
C ASP A 159 19.08 28.97 -42.53
N THR A 160 18.59 28.88 -43.77
CA THR A 160 19.17 29.55 -44.95
C THR A 160 18.49 30.90 -45.15
N PHE A 161 19.26 31.97 -44.96
CA PHE A 161 18.84 33.34 -45.27
C PHE A 161 19.54 33.81 -46.55
N TYR A 162 18.98 34.77 -47.28
CA TYR A 162 19.63 35.34 -48.47
C TYR A 162 19.92 36.82 -48.23
N LYS A 163 21.18 37.23 -48.42
CA LYS A 163 21.57 38.65 -48.43
C LYS A 163 21.88 39.06 -49.86
N THR A 164 21.16 40.06 -50.35
CA THR A 164 21.45 40.67 -51.65
C THR A 164 22.57 41.70 -51.45
N ILE A 165 23.69 41.51 -52.14
CA ILE A 165 24.79 42.47 -52.17
C ILE A 165 24.95 43.01 -53.60
N LEU A 166 25.35 44.27 -53.71
CA LEU A 166 25.66 44.91 -54.98
C LEU A 166 27.17 44.78 -55.23
N THR A 167 27.54 44.15 -56.33
CA THR A 167 28.94 43.95 -56.75
C THR A 167 29.04 44.29 -58.22
N ASP A 168 29.88 45.29 -58.55
CA ASP A 168 30.24 45.72 -59.91
C ASP A 168 29.06 45.81 -60.90
N ALA A 169 27.99 46.50 -60.48
CA ALA A 169 26.74 46.75 -61.23
C ALA A 169 25.74 45.57 -61.36
N SER A 170 25.90 44.49 -60.59
CA SER A 170 24.92 43.40 -60.52
C SER A 170 24.49 43.08 -59.08
N PHE A 171 23.22 42.66 -58.92
CA PHE A 171 22.69 42.19 -57.64
C PHE A 171 22.91 40.69 -57.49
N VAL A 172 23.75 40.29 -56.52
CA VAL A 172 24.02 38.88 -56.24
C VAL A 172 23.37 38.49 -54.91
N LYS A 173 22.55 37.44 -54.92
CA LYS A 173 21.97 36.83 -53.71
C LYS A 173 22.95 35.81 -53.14
N VAL A 174 23.49 36.09 -51.96
CA VAL A 174 24.40 35.18 -51.27
C VAL A 174 23.63 34.47 -50.14
N PRO A 175 23.64 33.13 -50.08
CA PRO A 175 23.07 32.39 -48.96
C PRO A 175 23.93 32.59 -47.70
N ILE A 176 23.29 32.97 -46.59
CA ILE A 176 23.85 33.06 -45.25
C ILE A 176 23.18 31.99 -44.41
N TYR A 177 23.97 31.06 -43.89
CA TYR A 177 23.53 30.04 -42.96
C TYR A 177 23.57 30.63 -41.54
N LYS A 178 22.43 30.66 -40.85
CA LYS A 178 22.37 30.98 -39.42
C LYS A 178 21.99 29.74 -38.63
N LYS A 179 22.73 29.47 -37.56
CA LYS A 179 22.45 28.41 -36.60
C LYS A 179 21.53 28.97 -35.51
N SER A 180 20.36 28.36 -35.32
CA SER A 180 19.45 28.63 -34.20
C SER A 180 19.29 27.39 -33.33
N MET A 181 18.94 27.61 -32.05
CA MET A 181 18.63 26.55 -31.10
C MET A 181 17.11 26.41 -31.00
N ASP A 182 16.58 25.28 -31.49
CA ASP A 182 15.16 24.95 -31.45
C ASP A 182 14.91 23.79 -30.45
N ILE A 183 13.68 23.69 -29.93
CA ILE A 183 13.29 22.56 -29.06
C ILE A 183 13.01 21.35 -29.95
N LYS A 184 13.67 20.21 -29.67
CA LYS A 184 13.40 18.94 -30.36
C LYS A 184 11.92 18.56 -30.26
N LYS A 185 11.32 18.08 -31.35
CA LYS A 185 9.96 17.53 -31.34
C LYS A 185 9.92 16.26 -30.48
N GLU A 186 8.78 15.99 -29.86
CA GLU A 186 8.59 14.80 -29.02
C GLU A 186 8.80 13.49 -29.80
N GLU A 187 8.36 13.46 -31.06
CA GLU A 187 8.57 12.31 -31.95
C GLU A 187 10.06 12.03 -32.20
N ASP A 188 10.87 13.07 -32.44
CA ASP A 188 12.29 12.92 -32.69
C ASP A 188 13.03 12.44 -31.42
N LYS A 189 12.61 12.92 -30.24
CA LYS A 189 13.13 12.41 -28.96
C LYS A 189 12.74 10.95 -28.73
N ALA A 190 11.50 10.57 -29.02
CA ALA A 190 11.05 9.18 -28.92
C ALA A 190 11.85 8.28 -29.86
N LYS A 191 12.15 8.75 -31.08
CA LYS A 191 13.00 8.03 -32.02
C LYS A 191 14.43 7.86 -31.50
N ASP A 192 15.06 8.95 -31.04
CA ASP A 192 16.41 8.92 -30.47
C ASP A 192 16.50 7.93 -29.31
N MET A 193 15.51 7.94 -28.42
CA MET A 193 15.44 7.04 -27.28
C MET A 193 15.22 5.58 -27.68
N ALA A 194 14.34 5.30 -28.65
CA ALA A 194 14.17 3.96 -29.19
C ALA A 194 15.46 3.43 -29.83
N ASP A 195 16.19 4.28 -30.56
CA ASP A 195 17.50 3.93 -31.12
C ASP A 195 18.52 3.60 -30.02
N LEU A 196 18.49 4.30 -28.88
CA LEU A 196 19.33 3.99 -27.71
C LEU A 196 19.01 2.60 -27.13
N ILE A 197 17.72 2.27 -26.96
CA ILE A 197 17.28 0.95 -26.48
C ILE A 197 17.80 -0.15 -27.42
N LEU A 198 17.63 0.02 -28.73
CA LEU A 198 18.11 -0.94 -29.73
C LEU A 198 19.64 -1.07 -29.71
N LYS A 199 20.37 0.03 -29.52
CA LYS A 199 21.83 0.01 -29.34
C LYS A 199 22.24 -0.76 -28.08
N LEU A 200 21.55 -0.57 -26.95
CA LEU A 200 21.82 -1.31 -25.70
C LEU A 200 21.58 -2.81 -25.88
N ARG A 201 20.46 -3.21 -26.50
CA ARG A 201 20.18 -4.62 -26.83
C ARG A 201 21.28 -5.25 -27.67
N LYS A 202 21.72 -4.54 -28.72
CA LYS A 202 22.81 -5.00 -29.60
C LYS A 202 24.13 -5.14 -28.84
N ARG A 203 24.47 -4.19 -27.96
CA ARG A 203 25.67 -4.26 -27.10
C ARG A 203 25.61 -5.44 -26.14
N ARG A 204 24.49 -5.62 -25.45
CA ARG A 204 24.27 -6.75 -24.54
C ARG A 204 24.41 -8.09 -25.27
N LEU A 205 23.83 -8.22 -26.46
CA LEU A 205 23.95 -9.41 -27.30
C LEU A 205 25.41 -9.68 -27.72
N LYS A 206 26.14 -8.66 -28.19
CA LYS A 206 27.56 -8.79 -28.55
C LYS A 206 28.43 -9.20 -27.36
N LEU A 207 28.16 -8.66 -26.18
CA LEU A 207 28.88 -9.00 -24.95
C LEU A 207 28.64 -10.47 -24.57
N MET A 208 27.39 -10.94 -24.68
CA MET A 208 27.04 -12.34 -24.43
C MET A 208 27.66 -13.30 -25.46
N MET A 209 27.72 -12.89 -26.72
CA MET A 209 28.33 -13.68 -27.81
C MET A 209 29.86 -13.72 -27.74
N GLY A 210 30.48 -12.84 -26.95
CA GLY A 210 31.92 -12.68 -26.96
C GLY A 210 32.46 -12.15 -28.30
N ASP A 211 31.74 -11.25 -28.96
CA ASP A 211 32.15 -10.64 -30.23
C ASP A 211 32.98 -9.34 -30.02
N TYR A 212 33.70 -9.25 -28.90
CA TYR A 212 34.55 -8.12 -28.55
C TYR A 212 36.02 -8.52 -28.57
N ASP A 213 36.91 -7.63 -28.99
CA ASP A 213 38.35 -7.89 -29.01
C ASP A 213 38.93 -8.06 -27.59
N TYR A 214 38.24 -7.48 -26.59
CA TYR A 214 38.59 -7.59 -25.17
C TYR A 214 37.37 -8.03 -24.36
N HIS A 215 37.44 -9.23 -23.79
CA HIS A 215 36.37 -9.78 -22.95
C HIS A 215 36.63 -9.47 -21.48
N PRO A 216 35.66 -8.87 -20.77
CA PRO A 216 35.75 -8.74 -19.33
C PRO A 216 35.70 -10.11 -18.65
N ASP A 217 36.30 -10.22 -17.47
CA ASP A 217 36.22 -11.41 -16.62
C ASP A 217 34.75 -11.76 -16.31
N GLY A 218 34.46 -13.04 -16.03
CA GLY A 218 33.09 -13.55 -15.85
C GLY A 218 32.29 -12.82 -14.77
N GLY A 219 32.96 -12.38 -13.69
CA GLY A 219 32.33 -11.54 -12.65
C GLY A 219 31.98 -10.14 -13.14
N ALA A 220 32.91 -9.47 -13.85
CA ALA A 220 32.69 -8.13 -14.40
C ALA A 220 31.65 -8.14 -15.52
N LEU A 221 31.65 -9.17 -16.37
CA LEU A 221 30.65 -9.36 -17.43
C LEU A 221 29.24 -9.41 -16.86
N LYS A 222 29.04 -10.15 -15.75
CA LYS A 222 27.74 -10.23 -15.08
C LYS A 222 27.23 -8.86 -14.65
N VAL A 223 28.09 -8.06 -14.00
CA VAL A 223 27.75 -6.72 -13.52
C VAL A 223 27.41 -5.79 -14.69
N ILE A 224 28.21 -5.83 -15.77
CA ILE A 224 27.97 -5.02 -16.98
C ILE A 224 26.61 -5.38 -17.60
N VAL A 225 26.32 -6.67 -17.75
CA VAL A 225 25.05 -7.13 -18.33
C VAL A 225 23.85 -6.72 -17.47
N GLU A 226 23.98 -6.79 -16.14
CA GLU A 226 22.94 -6.35 -15.21
C GLU A 226 22.69 -4.85 -15.31
N GLU A 227 23.75 -4.03 -15.35
CA GLU A 227 23.62 -2.58 -15.44
C GLU A 227 23.04 -2.14 -16.80
N LEU A 228 23.47 -2.77 -17.89
CA LEU A 228 22.86 -2.54 -19.21
C LEU A 228 21.38 -2.91 -19.23
N GLY A 229 20.98 -3.95 -18.48
CA GLY A 229 19.58 -4.33 -18.31
C GLY A 229 18.78 -3.27 -17.55
N LYS A 230 19.34 -2.72 -16.47
CA LYS A 230 18.70 -1.63 -15.70
C LYS A 230 18.53 -0.37 -16.54
N GLN A 231 19.55 0.01 -17.32
CA GLN A 231 19.47 1.15 -18.24
C GLN A 231 18.44 0.93 -19.35
N GLU A 232 18.35 -0.29 -19.88
CA GLU A 232 17.32 -0.65 -20.85
C GLU A 232 15.92 -0.51 -20.24
N GLU A 233 15.71 -1.03 -19.03
CA GLU A 233 14.42 -0.97 -18.31
C GLU A 233 14.01 0.47 -18.00
N GLU A 234 14.95 1.31 -17.57
CA GLU A 234 14.71 2.74 -17.33
C GLU A 234 14.25 3.45 -18.60
N LEU A 235 14.96 3.27 -19.73
CA LEU A 235 14.57 3.86 -21.01
C LEU A 235 13.23 3.30 -21.52
N MET A 236 12.99 2.01 -21.33
CA MET A 236 11.73 1.36 -21.69
C MET A 236 10.55 1.93 -20.88
N SER A 237 10.75 2.29 -19.62
CA SER A 237 9.71 2.88 -18.76
C SER A 237 9.13 4.19 -19.32
N HIS A 238 9.92 4.93 -20.11
CA HIS A 238 9.43 6.13 -20.81
C HIS A 238 8.45 5.82 -21.95
N PHE A 239 8.45 4.59 -22.47
CA PHE A 239 7.47 4.10 -23.41
C PHE A 239 6.33 3.37 -22.70
N THR A 240 6.63 2.44 -21.79
CA THR A 240 5.62 1.55 -21.19
C THR A 240 4.86 2.16 -20.02
N GLY A 241 5.38 3.23 -19.42
CA GLY A 241 4.83 3.81 -18.19
C GLY A 241 5.23 3.04 -16.93
N ILE A 242 4.70 3.50 -15.79
CA ILE A 242 4.88 2.91 -14.45
C ILE A 242 3.51 2.58 -13.85
N LYS A 243 3.43 1.51 -13.06
CA LYS A 243 2.19 0.98 -12.47
C LYS A 243 2.36 0.72 -10.98
#